data_AF-A0AAV3YDX6-F1
#
_entry.id   AF-A0AAV3YDX6-F1
#
_cell.length_a   1.000
_cell.length_b   1.000
_cell.length_c   1.000
_cell.angle_alpha   90.00
_cell.angle_beta   90.00
_cell.angle_gamma   90.00
#
_symmetry.space_group_name_H-M   'P 1'
#
loop_
_entity.id
_entity.type
_entity.pdbx_description
1 polymer ?
#
loop_
_entity_poly.entity_id
_entity_poly.type
_entity_poly.pdbx_seq_one_letter_code
_entity_poly.pdbx_strand_id
1 'polypeptide(L)'
;MKWLNGSTVFTILVLWTVAMLMGVDLAEANRTSGGRRTAVQSARTRTRSRTRGAGRAAGRGNRRGSRRKGAGRRGGRRGRGRLSRFERYGCEEIHLPMCKGLVPYTHTKLPNRFNHTTQAQVFRELERLSIYIDQSCSRNLRLLACSTYLPKCHGRRPGQSPCKRTCQTAKRKCSAILEQLFSLDWDQEFSCEGLTNRRCVRPMRDQRCRNEYPACVSNQPISACQNLTFTYGVLPNMFGQCHTQDINNELRFYESLQATNCHPQLNFMLCGVHSPYCIHSDEPFTFPCREICQEVRDACEADYRRLNHNLPWPHKLQCHRYPASDDTQRSCVMPTDPVTYTGN
;
A
#
# COMPACT_ATOMS: atom_id res chain seq x y z
N MET A 1 -10.12 23.55 64.42
CA MET A 1 -10.19 22.11 64.08
C MET A 1 -11.16 21.96 62.92
N LYS A 2 -10.67 21.71 61.70
CA LYS A 2 -11.52 21.49 60.51
C LYS A 2 -11.58 19.99 60.25
N TRP A 3 -12.77 19.43 60.33
CA TRP A 3 -13.05 18.05 59.98
C TRP A 3 -12.93 17.86 58.46
N LEU A 4 -12.22 16.82 58.04
CA LEU A 4 -12.17 16.41 56.64
C LEU A 4 -13.48 15.72 56.25
N ASN A 5 -13.99 16.03 55.06
CA ASN A 5 -15.22 15.46 54.51
C ASN A 5 -15.10 13.94 54.27
N GLY A 6 -16.21 13.21 54.41
CA GLY A 6 -16.28 11.75 54.28
C GLY A 6 -15.77 11.17 52.94
N SER A 7 -15.79 11.95 51.85
CA SER A 7 -15.23 11.51 50.56
C SER A 7 -13.71 11.39 50.55
N THR A 8 -13.01 12.16 51.40
CA THR A 8 -11.54 12.13 51.49
C THR A 8 -11.06 10.92 52.29
N VAL A 9 -11.85 10.47 53.28
CA VAL A 9 -11.54 9.26 54.07
C VAL A 9 -11.72 8.00 53.21
N PHE A 10 -12.73 7.99 52.34
CA PHE A 10 -13.02 6.86 51.46
C PHE A 10 -11.96 6.69 50.35
N THR A 11 -11.42 7.78 49.82
CA THR A 11 -10.34 7.72 48.81
C THR A 11 -9.01 7.26 49.42
N ILE A 12 -8.71 7.62 50.67
CA ILE A 12 -7.49 7.17 51.36
C ILE A 12 -7.55 5.67 51.68
N LEU A 13 -8.71 5.14 52.08
CA LEU A 13 -8.90 3.70 52.36
C LEU A 13 -8.81 2.83 51.10
N VAL A 14 -9.33 3.30 49.96
CA VAL A 14 -9.26 2.57 48.67
C VAL A 14 -7.84 2.59 48.09
N LEU A 15 -7.09 3.68 48.27
CA LEU A 15 -5.68 3.73 47.83
C LEU A 15 -4.77 2.83 48.68
N TRP A 16 -5.08 2.67 49.98
CA TRP A 16 -4.34 1.76 50.88
C TRP A 16 -4.58 0.27 50.56
N THR A 17 -5.81 -0.12 50.21
CA THR A 17 -6.12 -1.51 49.84
C THR A 17 -5.53 -1.91 48.49
N VAL A 18 -5.45 -0.98 47.52
CA VAL A 18 -4.77 -1.21 46.24
C VAL A 18 -3.25 -1.30 46.38
N ALA A 19 -2.65 -0.55 47.31
CA ALA A 19 -1.20 -0.60 47.57
C ALA A 19 -0.75 -1.93 48.22
N MET A 20 -1.56 -2.50 49.11
CA MET A 20 -1.28 -3.81 49.74
C MET A 20 -1.40 -5.00 48.77
N LEU A 21 -2.25 -4.91 47.74
CA LEU A 21 -2.40 -5.96 46.72
C LEU A 21 -1.29 -5.96 45.66
N MET A 22 -0.54 -4.86 45.52
CA MET A 22 0.47 -4.67 44.48
C MET A 22 1.92 -4.82 44.97
N GLY A 23 2.15 -5.12 46.25
CA GLY A 23 3.49 -5.44 46.78
C GLY A 23 4.57 -4.37 46.51
N VAL A 24 4.19 -3.09 46.51
CA VAL A 24 5.13 -1.99 46.27
C VAL A 24 5.69 -1.51 47.61
N ASP A 25 6.90 -1.95 47.94
CA ASP A 25 7.69 -1.35 49.01
C ASP A 25 8.10 0.07 48.62
N LEU A 26 7.46 1.08 49.25
CA LEU A 26 7.96 2.45 49.28
C LEU A 26 9.00 2.56 50.40
N ALA A 27 10.27 2.29 50.06
CA ALA A 27 11.40 2.65 50.89
C ALA A 27 12.45 3.40 50.07
N GLU A 28 12.77 4.60 50.57
CA GLU A 28 14.00 5.37 50.37
C GLU A 28 14.20 6.20 49.10
N ALA A 29 13.62 7.41 49.18
CA ALA A 29 14.25 8.60 48.67
C ALA A 29 15.33 9.13 49.64
N ASN A 30 16.50 9.45 49.05
CA ASN A 30 17.31 10.66 49.25
C ASN A 30 18.65 10.57 50.03
N ARG A 31 19.63 11.34 49.52
CA ARG A 31 21.01 11.68 49.98
C ARG A 31 22.15 10.88 49.32
N THR A 32 23.25 11.44 48.82
CA THR A 32 23.80 12.82 48.84
C THR A 32 24.97 12.91 47.83
N SER A 33 25.07 14.06 47.16
CA SER A 33 26.26 14.83 46.76
C SER A 33 27.67 14.18 46.64
N GLY A 34 28.34 14.50 45.52
CA GLY A 34 29.67 15.12 45.57
C GLY A 34 30.79 14.54 44.68
N GLY A 35 31.33 15.36 43.75
CA GLY A 35 32.80 15.42 43.54
C GLY A 35 33.42 15.05 42.18
N ARG A 36 33.43 16.00 41.23
CA ARG A 36 34.61 16.55 40.48
C ARG A 36 35.73 15.60 39.96
N ARG A 37 35.99 15.58 38.64
CA ARG A 37 37.01 16.41 37.89
C ARG A 37 37.36 15.86 36.49
N THR A 38 37.36 16.78 35.51
CA THR A 38 38.23 16.95 34.33
C THR A 38 38.60 15.78 33.40
N ALA A 39 38.30 15.91 32.11
CA ALA A 39 39.32 16.02 31.07
C ALA A 39 38.75 16.55 29.74
N VAL A 40 39.43 17.57 29.23
CA VAL A 40 39.31 18.20 27.92
C VAL A 40 39.78 17.22 26.84
N GLN A 41 39.10 17.15 25.69
CA GLN A 41 39.80 17.03 24.41
C GLN A 41 38.97 17.50 23.21
N SER A 42 39.57 18.44 22.50
CA SER A 42 39.16 19.08 21.26
C SER A 42 39.45 18.17 20.06
N ALA A 43 38.55 18.12 19.09
CA ALA A 43 38.84 17.60 17.75
C ALA A 43 38.05 18.35 16.66
N ARG A 44 38.68 19.44 16.21
CA ARG A 44 38.83 19.92 14.82
C ARG A 44 37.67 19.74 13.83
N THR A 45 37.11 20.89 13.49
CA THR A 45 36.38 21.24 12.27
C THR A 45 37.19 21.02 10.99
N ARG A 46 36.54 20.49 9.94
CA ARG A 46 36.99 20.59 8.54
C ARG A 46 35.79 20.89 7.64
N THR A 47 35.54 22.17 7.42
CA THR A 47 34.76 22.70 6.30
C THR A 47 35.69 22.82 5.10
N ARG A 48 35.30 22.29 3.94
CA ARG A 48 36.03 22.49 2.68
C ARG A 48 35.14 23.25 1.70
N SER A 49 35.63 24.42 1.35
CA SER A 49 35.07 25.43 0.46
C SER A 49 35.05 24.98 -1.00
N ARG A 50 33.98 25.40 -1.70
CA ARG A 50 33.82 25.38 -3.15
C ARG A 50 34.55 26.59 -3.73
N THR A 51 35.38 26.39 -4.75
CA THR A 51 35.84 27.44 -5.66
C THR A 51 35.33 27.16 -7.07
N ARG A 52 34.77 28.20 -7.69
CA ARG A 52 34.40 28.30 -9.11
C ARG A 52 35.66 28.62 -9.92
N GLY A 53 35.77 28.06 -11.12
CA GLY A 53 36.73 28.47 -12.15
C GLY A 53 36.09 28.33 -13.52
N ALA A 54 35.98 29.45 -14.23
CA ALA A 54 35.52 29.56 -15.61
C ALA A 54 36.72 29.51 -16.57
N GLY A 55 36.53 29.04 -17.82
CA GLY A 55 37.58 29.16 -18.83
C GLY A 55 37.38 28.41 -20.16
N ARG A 56 36.70 29.09 -21.09
CA ARG A 56 36.98 29.27 -22.54
C ARG A 56 36.92 28.12 -23.57
N ALA A 57 36.47 28.58 -24.74
CA ALA A 57 36.08 27.92 -25.98
C ALA A 57 37.21 27.56 -26.97
N ALA A 58 36.92 26.62 -27.87
CA ALA A 58 37.25 26.48 -29.32
C ALA A 58 37.19 24.96 -29.65
N GLY A 59 36.75 24.41 -30.78
CA GLY A 59 36.31 24.88 -32.09
C GLY A 59 36.50 23.72 -33.10
N ARG A 60 35.49 23.47 -33.96
CA ARG A 60 35.49 22.74 -35.26
C ARG A 60 35.71 21.21 -35.32
N GLY A 61 34.89 20.56 -36.16
CA GLY A 61 35.22 19.30 -36.84
C GLY A 61 34.05 18.43 -37.31
N ASN A 62 33.32 18.87 -38.35
CA ASN A 62 32.24 18.12 -38.99
C ASN A 62 32.81 17.15 -40.05
N ARG A 63 32.54 15.83 -39.97
CA ARG A 63 32.77 14.89 -41.09
C ARG A 63 31.61 13.89 -41.22
N ARG A 64 30.82 14.09 -42.27
CA ARG A 64 29.85 13.15 -42.83
C ARG A 64 30.58 11.98 -43.49
N GLY A 65 30.21 10.76 -43.13
CA GLY A 65 30.68 9.51 -43.76
C GLY A 65 29.49 8.65 -44.18
N SER A 66 29.16 8.69 -45.47
CA SER A 66 28.12 7.89 -46.12
C SER A 66 28.59 6.42 -46.22
N ARG A 67 27.79 5.45 -45.76
CA ARG A 67 28.06 4.01 -45.98
C ARG A 67 26.87 3.34 -46.67
N ARG A 68 27.19 2.78 -47.84
CA ARG A 68 26.35 2.07 -48.81
C ARG A 68 25.62 0.87 -48.20
N LYS A 69 24.35 0.69 -48.59
CA LYS A 69 23.54 -0.52 -48.36
C LYS A 69 23.99 -1.62 -49.32
N GLY A 70 24.47 -2.75 -48.78
CA GLY A 70 24.65 -4.00 -49.51
C GLY A 70 23.53 -4.98 -49.17
N ALA A 71 22.81 -5.44 -50.18
CA ALA A 71 21.74 -6.43 -50.07
C ALA A 71 22.35 -7.84 -49.96
N GLY A 72 22.07 -8.54 -48.86
CA GLY A 72 22.48 -9.92 -48.59
C GLY A 72 21.25 -10.80 -48.33
N ARG A 73 21.19 -11.92 -49.06
CA ARG A 73 20.06 -12.85 -49.24
C ARG A 73 19.47 -13.42 -47.93
N ARG A 74 18.14 -13.55 -47.93
CA ARG A 74 17.31 -14.24 -46.92
C ARG A 74 17.62 -15.74 -46.89
N GLY A 75 18.16 -16.23 -45.79
CA GLY A 75 18.12 -17.64 -45.40
C GLY A 75 17.18 -17.81 -44.21
N GLY A 76 16.01 -18.42 -44.45
CA GLY A 76 14.99 -18.67 -43.43
C GLY A 76 15.43 -19.76 -42.46
N ARG A 77 15.94 -19.37 -41.29
CA ARG A 77 15.96 -20.25 -40.11
C ARG A 77 14.62 -20.11 -39.40
N ARG A 78 13.84 -21.20 -39.38
CA ARG A 78 12.67 -21.36 -38.49
C ARG A 78 13.11 -20.98 -37.07
N GLY A 79 12.65 -19.83 -36.60
CA GLY A 79 12.95 -19.35 -35.26
C GLY A 79 12.30 -20.26 -34.24
N ARG A 80 13.09 -21.09 -33.54
CA ARG A 80 12.75 -21.46 -32.16
C ARG A 80 12.59 -20.13 -31.42
N GLY A 81 11.36 -19.79 -31.02
CA GLY A 81 11.09 -18.59 -30.25
C GLY A 81 12.08 -18.51 -29.10
N ARG A 82 12.94 -17.48 -29.10
CA ARG A 82 13.96 -17.30 -28.07
C ARG A 82 13.21 -16.93 -26.80
N LEU A 83 13.12 -17.87 -25.85
CA LEU A 83 12.56 -17.62 -24.51
C LEU A 83 13.09 -16.28 -23.97
N SER A 84 12.19 -15.51 -23.38
CA SER A 84 12.49 -14.23 -22.76
C SER A 84 13.64 -14.41 -21.75
N ARG A 85 14.36 -13.33 -21.45
CA ARG A 85 15.43 -13.39 -20.43
C ARG A 85 14.88 -13.86 -19.07
N PHE A 86 13.62 -13.56 -18.75
CA PHE A 86 12.97 -13.89 -17.49
C PHE A 86 12.50 -15.34 -17.43
N GLU A 87 11.95 -15.87 -18.51
CA GLU A 87 11.53 -17.29 -18.62
C GLU A 87 12.71 -18.24 -18.41
N ARG A 88 13.89 -17.90 -18.96
CA ARG A 88 15.12 -18.69 -18.76
C ARG A 88 15.64 -18.71 -17.33
N TYR A 89 15.12 -17.85 -16.45
CA TYR A 89 15.51 -17.77 -15.05
C TYR A 89 14.43 -18.27 -14.10
N GLY A 90 13.32 -18.82 -14.63
CA GLY A 90 12.16 -19.25 -13.86
C GLY A 90 11.43 -18.07 -13.19
N CYS A 91 11.45 -16.90 -13.83
CA CYS A 91 10.75 -15.73 -13.33
C CYS A 91 9.51 -15.47 -14.15
N GLU A 92 8.43 -15.10 -13.46
CA GLU A 92 7.13 -14.79 -14.04
C GLU A 92 6.69 -13.39 -13.62
N GLU A 93 5.87 -12.74 -14.45
CA GLU A 93 5.29 -11.42 -14.14
C GLU A 93 4.22 -11.57 -13.04
N ILE A 94 4.21 -10.64 -12.09
CA ILE A 94 3.19 -10.61 -11.04
C ILE A 94 1.87 -10.15 -11.65
N HIS A 95 0.86 -11.00 -11.54
CA HIS A 95 -0.50 -10.71 -12.03
C HIS A 95 -1.53 -10.55 -10.91
N LEU A 96 -1.13 -10.68 -9.64
CA LEU A 96 -2.06 -10.54 -8.51
C LEU A 96 -2.42 -9.06 -8.29
N PRO A 97 -3.72 -8.68 -8.33
CA PRO A 97 -4.15 -7.27 -8.24
C PRO A 97 -3.62 -6.53 -7.01
N MET A 98 -3.57 -7.21 -5.86
CA MET A 98 -3.08 -6.63 -4.59
C MET A 98 -1.57 -6.32 -4.55
N CYS A 99 -0.80 -6.81 -5.53
CA CYS A 99 0.65 -6.68 -5.57
C CYS A 99 1.16 -6.00 -6.85
N LYS A 100 0.56 -6.27 -8.01
CA LYS A 100 0.99 -5.74 -9.30
C LYS A 100 0.97 -4.20 -9.29
N GLY A 101 2.11 -3.58 -9.60
CA GLY A 101 2.24 -2.11 -9.60
C GLY A 101 2.26 -1.44 -8.22
N LEU A 102 1.99 -2.19 -7.14
CA LEU A 102 1.89 -1.68 -5.77
C LEU A 102 3.17 -1.92 -4.94
N VAL A 103 4.03 -2.84 -5.40
CA VAL A 103 5.33 -3.17 -4.82
C VAL A 103 6.48 -2.81 -5.79
N PRO A 104 7.74 -2.65 -5.34
CA PRO A 104 8.82 -2.04 -6.13
C PRO A 104 9.51 -3.05 -7.09
N TYR A 105 8.77 -4.05 -7.56
CA TYR A 105 9.23 -5.07 -8.49
C TYR A 105 8.04 -5.67 -9.25
N THR A 106 8.29 -6.16 -10.46
CA THR A 106 7.25 -6.64 -11.38
C THR A 106 7.28 -8.15 -11.61
N HIS A 107 8.36 -8.82 -11.21
CA HIS A 107 8.56 -10.24 -11.46
C HIS A 107 8.83 -11.00 -10.17
N THR A 108 8.20 -12.16 -10.03
CA THR A 108 8.39 -13.11 -8.94
C THR A 108 9.08 -14.38 -9.42
N LYS A 109 9.44 -15.25 -8.48
CA LYS A 109 10.02 -16.56 -8.73
C LYS A 109 9.37 -17.57 -7.79
N LEU A 110 8.63 -18.50 -8.37
CA LEU A 110 8.03 -19.64 -7.67
C LEU A 110 8.84 -20.93 -7.96
N PRO A 111 8.84 -21.92 -7.04
CA PRO A 111 8.08 -21.96 -5.80
C PRO A 111 8.59 -21.00 -4.71
N ASN A 112 7.68 -20.50 -3.86
CA ASN A 112 8.05 -19.72 -2.68
C ASN A 112 8.45 -20.64 -1.50
N ARG A 113 8.79 -20.06 -0.34
CA ARG A 113 9.19 -20.81 0.87
C ARG A 113 8.11 -21.73 1.45
N PHE A 114 6.87 -21.58 0.99
CA PHE A 114 5.71 -22.38 1.39
C PHE A 114 5.31 -23.39 0.31
N ASN A 115 6.17 -23.62 -0.68
CA ASN A 115 5.96 -24.54 -1.80
C ASN A 115 4.79 -24.19 -2.74
N HIS A 116 4.25 -22.97 -2.68
CA HIS A 116 3.30 -22.52 -3.71
C HIS A 116 4.02 -22.41 -5.05
N THR A 117 3.55 -23.16 -6.05
CA THR A 117 4.13 -23.23 -7.39
C THR A 117 3.43 -22.32 -8.39
N THR A 118 2.25 -21.79 -8.03
CA THR A 118 1.46 -20.91 -8.88
C THR A 118 1.01 -19.67 -8.12
N GLN A 119 0.87 -18.55 -8.83
CA GLN A 119 0.34 -17.33 -8.25
C GLN A 119 -1.14 -17.47 -7.82
N ALA A 120 -1.91 -18.39 -8.42
CA ALA A 120 -3.28 -18.68 -7.98
C ALA A 120 -3.34 -19.32 -6.59
N GLN A 121 -2.35 -20.14 -6.22
CA GLN A 121 -2.22 -20.64 -4.84
C GLN A 121 -1.84 -19.50 -3.88
N VAL A 122 -0.89 -18.66 -4.29
CA VAL A 122 -0.48 -17.47 -3.52
C VAL A 122 -1.65 -16.50 -3.31
N PHE A 123 -2.50 -16.34 -4.31
CA PHE A 123 -3.68 -15.50 -4.23
C PHE A 123 -4.59 -15.90 -3.07
N ARG A 124 -4.86 -17.20 -2.87
CA ARG A 124 -5.74 -17.67 -1.77
C ARG A 124 -5.20 -17.26 -0.40
N GLU A 125 -3.89 -17.33 -0.22
CA GLU A 125 -3.23 -16.89 1.01
C GLU A 125 -3.31 -15.37 1.20
N LEU A 126 -3.01 -14.61 0.14
CA LEU A 126 -3.05 -13.14 0.22
C LEU A 126 -4.46 -12.57 0.30
N GLU A 127 -5.45 -13.28 -0.25
CA GLU A 127 -6.86 -12.91 -0.17
C GLU A 127 -7.36 -12.92 1.27
N ARG A 128 -6.99 -13.94 2.06
CA ARG A 128 -7.28 -13.99 3.51
C ARG A 128 -6.68 -12.78 4.24
N LEU A 129 -5.48 -12.36 3.83
CA LEU A 129 -4.77 -11.23 4.44
C LEU A 129 -5.23 -9.86 3.92
N SER A 130 -6.12 -9.81 2.91
CA SER A 130 -6.48 -8.56 2.24
C SER A 130 -7.09 -7.53 3.20
N ILE A 131 -7.90 -7.98 4.17
CA ILE A 131 -8.53 -7.12 5.18
C ILE A 131 -7.48 -6.34 5.99
N TYR A 132 -6.29 -6.92 6.22
CA TYR A 132 -5.20 -6.28 6.97
C TYR A 132 -4.34 -5.42 6.06
N ILE A 133 -3.99 -5.94 4.87
CA ILE A 133 -3.10 -5.28 3.91
C ILE A 133 -3.68 -3.94 3.43
N ASP A 134 -5.01 -3.81 3.40
CA ASP A 134 -5.70 -2.61 2.95
C ASP A 134 -5.90 -1.52 4.02
N GLN A 135 -5.53 -1.77 5.28
CA GLN A 135 -5.66 -0.79 6.39
C GLN A 135 -4.66 0.38 6.32
N SER A 136 -3.70 0.33 5.39
CA SER A 136 -2.80 1.42 5.00
C SER A 136 -2.04 2.20 6.07
N CYS A 137 -1.94 1.64 7.27
CA CYS A 137 -0.99 2.03 8.31
C CYS A 137 0.47 2.08 7.81
N SER A 138 0.85 1.24 6.85
CA SER A 138 2.16 1.27 6.19
C SER A 138 2.17 0.58 4.83
N ARG A 139 2.84 1.18 3.84
CA ARG A 139 3.14 0.53 2.54
C ARG A 139 4.01 -0.70 2.71
N ASN A 140 4.75 -0.78 3.82
CA ASN A 140 5.60 -1.92 4.14
C ASN A 140 4.80 -3.15 4.56
N LEU A 141 3.53 -3.04 4.97
CA LEU A 141 2.68 -4.20 5.26
C LEU A 141 2.33 -4.94 3.96
N ARG A 142 1.84 -4.22 2.94
CA ARG A 142 1.62 -4.77 1.59
C ARG A 142 2.91 -5.33 1.01
N LEU A 143 4.03 -4.61 1.14
CA LEU A 143 5.34 -5.10 0.70
C LEU A 143 5.75 -6.39 1.43
N LEU A 144 5.55 -6.46 2.75
CA LEU A 144 5.86 -7.63 3.57
C LEU A 144 5.06 -8.85 3.09
N ALA A 145 3.74 -8.72 2.98
CA ALA A 145 2.87 -9.80 2.52
C ALA A 145 3.24 -10.24 1.09
N CYS A 146 3.22 -9.31 0.13
CA CYS A 146 3.53 -9.62 -1.27
C CYS A 146 4.93 -10.21 -1.43
N SER A 147 5.99 -9.66 -0.82
CA SER A 147 7.34 -10.22 -1.00
C SER A 147 7.60 -11.51 -0.22
N THR A 148 6.74 -11.86 0.74
CA THR A 148 6.81 -13.13 1.46
C THR A 148 6.27 -14.28 0.61
N TYR A 149 5.13 -14.07 -0.06
CA TYR A 149 4.50 -15.09 -0.90
C TYR A 149 4.87 -15.01 -2.39
N LEU A 150 5.19 -13.81 -2.89
CA LEU A 150 5.70 -13.55 -4.24
C LEU A 150 7.13 -12.97 -4.15
N PRO A 151 8.14 -13.78 -3.77
CA PRO A 151 9.49 -13.27 -3.58
C PRO A 151 10.05 -12.68 -4.88
N LYS A 152 10.79 -11.57 -4.76
CA LYS A 152 11.28 -10.81 -5.92
C LYS A 152 12.25 -11.67 -6.74
N CYS A 153 12.01 -11.76 -8.05
CA CYS A 153 12.93 -12.42 -8.98
C CYS A 153 14.31 -11.74 -8.99
N HIS A 154 15.37 -12.56 -8.98
CA HIS A 154 16.74 -12.08 -9.12
C HIS A 154 17.60 -13.03 -9.95
N GLY A 155 17.24 -13.13 -11.24
CA GLY A 155 17.92 -14.00 -12.19
C GLY A 155 17.89 -15.46 -11.73
N ARG A 156 19.03 -16.14 -11.83
CA ARG A 156 19.14 -17.56 -11.44
C ARG A 156 19.08 -17.82 -9.93
N ARG A 157 19.24 -16.78 -9.10
CA ARG A 157 19.21 -16.95 -7.63
C ARG A 157 17.79 -17.29 -7.15
N PRO A 158 17.65 -17.81 -5.91
CA PRO A 158 16.35 -17.90 -5.26
C PRO A 158 15.65 -16.54 -5.19
N GLY A 159 14.32 -16.56 -5.10
CA GLY A 159 13.53 -15.36 -4.90
C GLY A 159 13.94 -14.61 -3.63
N GLN A 160 13.94 -13.27 -3.68
CA GLN A 160 14.29 -12.44 -2.52
C GLN A 160 13.07 -12.20 -1.64
N SER A 161 13.16 -12.60 -0.37
CA SER A 161 12.19 -12.30 0.68
C SER A 161 12.29 -10.84 1.15
N PRO A 162 11.32 -10.33 1.95
CA PRO A 162 11.45 -9.04 2.58
C PRO A 162 12.64 -9.01 3.54
N CYS A 163 13.22 -7.82 3.72
CA CYS A 163 14.21 -7.62 4.77
C CYS A 163 13.56 -7.64 6.16
N LYS A 164 14.30 -8.06 7.19
CA LYS A 164 13.85 -7.93 8.59
C LYS A 164 13.45 -6.50 8.94
N ARG A 165 14.20 -5.50 8.44
CA ARG A 165 13.85 -4.07 8.59
C ARG A 165 12.53 -3.68 7.90
N THR A 166 12.17 -4.32 6.78
CA THR A 166 10.88 -4.10 6.11
C THR A 166 9.75 -4.57 7.00
N CYS A 167 9.86 -5.78 7.55
CA CYS A 167 8.90 -6.33 8.50
C CYS A 167 8.76 -5.46 9.77
N GLN A 168 9.88 -5.10 10.39
CA GLN A 168 9.89 -4.26 11.59
C GLN A 168 9.27 -2.87 11.35
N THR A 169 9.45 -2.31 10.16
CA THR A 169 8.82 -1.03 9.78
C THR A 169 7.31 -1.17 9.70
N ALA A 170 6.82 -2.27 9.13
CA ALA A 170 5.39 -2.59 9.11
C ALA A 170 4.85 -2.82 10.53
N LYS A 171 5.51 -3.67 11.35
CA LYS A 171 5.11 -4.00 12.73
C LYS A 171 4.89 -2.73 13.54
N ARG A 172 5.90 -1.86 13.59
CA ARG A 172 5.87 -0.61 14.36
C ARG A 172 4.70 0.31 14.02
N LYS A 173 4.21 0.30 12.78
CA LYS A 173 3.13 1.19 12.33
C LYS A 173 1.76 0.55 12.35
N CYS A 174 1.71 -0.77 12.21
CA CYS A 174 0.47 -1.49 11.95
C CYS A 174 0.03 -2.39 13.11
N SER A 175 0.94 -2.87 13.97
CA SER A 175 0.58 -3.89 14.96
C SER A 175 -0.53 -3.43 15.89
N ALA A 176 -0.40 -2.23 16.48
CA ALA A 176 -1.37 -1.74 17.46
C ALA A 176 -2.79 -1.58 16.87
N ILE A 177 -2.91 -0.95 15.69
CA ILE A 177 -4.22 -0.74 15.06
C ILE A 177 -4.85 -2.05 14.58
N LEU A 178 -4.04 -2.98 14.05
CA LEU A 178 -4.55 -4.26 13.57
C LEU A 178 -4.95 -5.19 14.71
N GLU A 179 -4.23 -5.15 15.82
CA GLU A 179 -4.57 -5.87 17.04
C GLU A 179 -5.87 -5.31 17.64
N GLN A 180 -6.01 -3.99 17.72
CA GLN A 180 -7.19 -3.34 18.29
C GLN A 180 -8.45 -3.54 17.44
N LEU A 181 -8.37 -3.38 16.12
CA LEU A 181 -9.54 -3.40 15.23
C LEU A 181 -9.91 -4.80 14.72
N PHE A 182 -8.93 -5.71 14.64
CA PHE A 182 -9.14 -7.01 14.01
C PHE A 182 -8.62 -8.19 14.84
N SER A 183 -8.21 -7.95 16.10
CA SER A 183 -7.65 -8.98 17.00
C SER A 183 -6.52 -9.79 16.35
N LEU A 184 -5.72 -9.12 15.51
CA LEU A 184 -4.60 -9.73 14.79
C LEU A 184 -3.44 -10.05 15.74
N ASP A 185 -3.03 -11.31 15.81
CA ASP A 185 -1.74 -11.71 16.38
C ASP A 185 -0.62 -11.50 15.34
N TRP A 186 0.18 -10.46 15.54
CA TRP A 186 1.27 -10.13 14.62
C TRP A 186 2.30 -11.25 14.49
N ASP A 187 2.65 -11.91 15.59
CA ASP A 187 3.75 -12.87 15.60
C ASP A 187 3.35 -14.23 15.02
N GLN A 188 2.05 -14.47 14.83
CA GLN A 188 1.54 -15.58 14.01
C GLN A 188 1.44 -15.21 12.53
N GLU A 189 0.90 -14.03 12.21
CA GLU A 189 0.53 -13.70 10.82
C GLU A 189 1.65 -13.01 10.03
N PHE A 190 2.45 -12.18 10.69
CA PHE A 190 3.47 -11.33 10.07
C PHE A 190 4.82 -11.37 10.82
N SER A 191 5.18 -12.53 11.39
CA SER A 191 6.43 -12.71 12.13
C SER A 191 7.65 -12.21 11.36
N CYS A 192 8.50 -11.44 12.05
CA CYS A 192 9.77 -10.97 11.51
C CYS A 192 10.93 -11.93 11.73
N GLU A 193 10.67 -13.07 12.38
CA GLU A 193 11.69 -14.08 12.66
C GLU A 193 12.16 -14.79 11.39
N GLY A 194 13.42 -15.23 11.39
CA GLY A 194 14.04 -15.85 10.21
C GLY A 194 14.34 -14.91 9.03
N LEU A 195 13.88 -13.65 9.05
CA LEU A 195 14.18 -12.70 7.98
C LEU A 195 15.62 -12.15 8.09
N THR A 196 16.29 -12.03 6.94
CA THR A 196 17.64 -11.44 6.83
C THR A 196 17.57 -9.96 6.43
N ASN A 197 18.65 -9.21 6.67
CA ASN A 197 18.84 -7.85 6.13
C ASN A 197 19.81 -7.80 4.93
N ARG A 198 20.28 -8.96 4.46
CA ARG A 198 21.18 -9.08 3.31
C ARG A 198 20.43 -9.66 2.11
N ARG A 199 20.60 -9.06 0.92
CA ARG A 199 20.02 -9.55 -0.36
C ARG A 199 18.50 -9.80 -0.28
N CYS A 200 17.77 -8.78 0.16
CA CYS A 200 16.34 -8.84 0.44
C CYS A 200 15.62 -7.57 -0.07
N VAL A 201 14.29 -7.59 -0.07
CA VAL A 201 13.46 -6.45 -0.47
C VAL A 201 13.40 -5.43 0.68
N ARG A 202 14.05 -4.27 0.46
CA ARG A 202 14.19 -3.18 1.44
C ARG A 202 12.87 -2.41 1.65
N PRO A 203 12.72 -1.74 2.80
CA PRO A 203 11.50 -0.99 3.08
C PRO A 203 11.26 0.13 2.08
N MET A 204 10.00 0.33 1.76
CA MET A 204 9.51 1.50 1.03
C MET A 204 9.32 2.66 2.01
N ARG A 205 9.49 3.88 1.50
CA ARG A 205 9.09 5.07 2.24
C ARG A 205 7.57 5.08 2.33
N ASP A 206 7.06 5.13 3.55
CA ASP A 206 5.63 5.35 3.74
C ASP A 206 5.26 6.75 3.27
N GLN A 207 4.03 6.85 2.78
CA GLN A 207 3.47 8.10 2.34
C GLN A 207 3.07 8.91 3.57
N ARG A 208 3.33 10.22 3.52
CA ARG A 208 2.76 11.17 4.48
C ARG A 208 1.59 11.82 3.78
N CYS A 209 0.37 11.58 4.27
CA CYS A 209 -0.77 12.32 3.78
C CYS A 209 -0.66 13.77 4.28
N ARG A 210 -1.06 14.71 3.43
CA ARG A 210 -1.08 16.13 3.80
C ARG A 210 -2.18 16.43 4.82
N ASN A 211 -3.30 15.71 4.69
CA ASN A 211 -4.49 15.88 5.51
C ASN A 211 -4.62 14.67 6.45
N GLU A 212 -4.98 14.95 7.70
CA GLU A 212 -5.25 13.94 8.73
C GLU A 212 -6.70 13.42 8.66
N TYR A 213 -7.63 14.24 8.12
CA TYR A 213 -9.02 13.90 7.84
C TYR A 213 -9.28 13.80 6.32
N PRO A 214 -10.23 12.97 5.85
CA PRO A 214 -10.62 12.93 4.44
C PRO A 214 -10.98 14.32 3.92
N ALA A 215 -10.28 14.75 2.88
CA ALA A 215 -10.57 16.00 2.20
C ALA A 215 -11.10 15.69 0.79
N CYS A 216 -12.12 16.43 0.39
CA CYS A 216 -12.62 16.38 -0.98
C CYS A 216 -11.56 16.96 -1.94
N VAL A 217 -11.22 16.19 -2.95
CA VAL A 217 -10.23 16.53 -3.98
C VAL A 217 -10.79 16.17 -5.35
N SER A 218 -10.31 16.84 -6.39
CA SER A 218 -10.65 16.46 -7.76
C SER A 218 -10.15 15.05 -8.06
N ASN A 219 -10.98 14.23 -8.73
CA ASN A 219 -10.61 12.89 -9.18
C ASN A 219 -9.57 12.89 -10.32
N GLN A 220 -9.17 14.05 -10.85
CA GLN A 220 -8.12 14.12 -11.86
C GLN A 220 -6.73 13.79 -11.25
N PRO A 221 -5.85 13.03 -11.95
CA PRO A 221 -5.97 12.52 -13.32
C PRO A 221 -6.39 11.03 -13.39
N ILE A 222 -7.29 10.56 -12.53
CA ILE A 222 -7.71 9.15 -12.51
C ILE A 222 -8.49 8.83 -13.79
N SER A 223 -7.92 7.99 -14.63
CA SER A 223 -8.48 7.63 -15.95
C SER A 223 -9.89 7.06 -15.88
N ALA A 224 -10.13 6.13 -14.95
CA ALA A 224 -11.45 5.52 -14.73
C ALA A 224 -12.51 6.50 -14.22
N CYS A 225 -12.12 7.67 -13.71
CA CYS A 225 -13.03 8.70 -13.20
C CYS A 225 -13.35 9.79 -14.23
N GLN A 226 -12.82 9.69 -15.45
CA GLN A 226 -13.08 10.66 -16.51
C GLN A 226 -14.50 10.52 -17.04
N ASN A 227 -15.13 11.66 -17.39
CA ASN A 227 -16.49 11.72 -17.95
C ASN A 227 -17.59 11.14 -17.04
N LEU A 228 -17.34 11.03 -15.73
CA LEU A 228 -18.37 10.71 -14.74
C LEU A 228 -19.02 11.99 -14.22
N THR A 229 -20.26 11.85 -13.74
CA THR A 229 -21.00 12.93 -13.06
C THR A 229 -20.28 13.36 -11.78
N PHE A 230 -19.83 12.39 -10.97
CA PHE A 230 -19.09 12.64 -9.74
C PHE A 230 -17.59 12.86 -10.03
N THR A 231 -17.18 14.13 -10.00
CA THR A 231 -15.82 14.57 -10.37
C THR A 231 -14.87 14.76 -9.18
N TYR A 232 -15.39 14.66 -7.95
CA TYR A 232 -14.63 14.79 -6.71
C TYR A 232 -14.75 13.51 -5.88
N GLY A 233 -13.66 13.17 -5.20
CA GLY A 233 -13.61 12.08 -4.23
C GLY A 233 -12.77 12.47 -3.02
N VAL A 234 -12.48 11.54 -2.13
CA VAL A 234 -11.73 11.83 -0.91
C VAL A 234 -10.32 11.29 -0.85
N LEU A 235 -9.43 12.09 -0.25
CA LEU A 235 -8.09 11.68 0.15
C LEU A 235 -7.76 12.06 1.60
N PRO A 236 -7.08 11.18 2.37
CA PRO A 236 -6.79 9.80 1.99
C PRO A 236 -8.06 8.97 1.85
N ASN A 237 -8.09 8.06 0.86
CA ASN A 237 -9.22 7.16 0.69
C ASN A 237 -9.24 6.09 1.79
N MET A 238 -10.28 5.24 1.83
CA MET A 238 -10.39 4.15 2.82
C MET A 238 -9.24 3.12 2.76
N PHE A 239 -8.48 3.12 1.65
CA PHE A 239 -7.29 2.29 1.45
C PHE A 239 -6.00 3.10 1.71
N GLY A 240 -6.09 4.21 2.45
CA GLY A 240 -5.00 5.11 2.85
C GLY A 240 -4.06 5.59 1.73
N GLN A 241 -4.54 5.61 0.49
CA GLN A 241 -3.84 6.26 -0.61
C GLN A 241 -4.00 7.77 -0.43
N CYS A 242 -2.90 8.52 -0.43
CA CYS A 242 -2.94 9.97 -0.17
C CYS A 242 -2.92 10.83 -1.45
N HIS A 243 -2.76 10.23 -2.63
CA HIS A 243 -2.66 10.96 -3.90
C HIS A 243 -3.45 10.24 -4.99
N THR A 244 -4.12 11.01 -5.85
CA THR A 244 -4.90 10.49 -6.99
C THR A 244 -4.05 9.66 -7.96
N GLN A 245 -2.76 9.95 -8.07
CA GLN A 245 -1.85 9.15 -8.89
C GLN A 245 -1.69 7.70 -8.38
N ASP A 246 -1.71 7.48 -7.06
CA ASP A 246 -1.62 6.12 -6.50
C ASP A 246 -2.89 5.32 -6.78
N ILE A 247 -4.05 5.97 -6.69
CA ILE A 247 -5.34 5.40 -7.11
C ILE A 247 -5.30 5.03 -8.59
N ASN A 248 -4.88 5.96 -9.45
CA ASN A 248 -4.79 5.73 -10.90
C ASN A 248 -3.84 4.57 -11.24
N ASN A 249 -2.71 4.46 -10.53
CA ASN A 249 -1.76 3.36 -10.72
C ASN A 249 -2.37 2.00 -10.35
N GLU A 250 -3.18 1.93 -9.30
CA GLU A 250 -3.90 0.71 -8.91
C GLU A 250 -4.98 0.36 -9.93
N LEU A 251 -5.75 1.35 -10.39
CA LEU A 251 -6.83 1.18 -11.35
C LEU A 251 -6.37 0.74 -12.74
N ARG A 252 -5.09 0.96 -13.12
CA ARG A 252 -4.52 0.41 -14.36
C ARG A 252 -4.65 -1.10 -14.49
N PHE A 253 -4.76 -1.80 -13.36
CA PHE A 253 -5.02 -3.24 -13.36
C PHE A 253 -6.32 -3.61 -14.12
N TYR A 254 -7.32 -2.73 -14.10
CA TYR A 254 -8.62 -2.96 -14.71
C TYR A 254 -8.72 -2.48 -16.17
N GLU A 255 -7.68 -1.87 -16.74
CA GLU A 255 -7.72 -1.33 -18.13
C GLU A 255 -8.16 -2.38 -19.16
N SER A 256 -7.71 -3.63 -19.01
CA SER A 256 -8.11 -4.72 -19.91
C SER A 256 -9.58 -5.12 -19.73
N LEU A 257 -10.13 -5.02 -18.51
CA LEU A 257 -11.55 -5.26 -18.26
C LEU A 257 -12.40 -4.10 -18.78
N GLN A 258 -11.96 -2.86 -18.56
CA GLN A 258 -12.62 -1.66 -19.10
C GLN A 258 -12.73 -1.73 -20.62
N ALA A 259 -11.70 -2.23 -21.30
CA ALA A 259 -11.69 -2.40 -22.75
C ALA A 259 -12.71 -3.44 -23.27
N THR A 260 -13.22 -4.35 -22.44
CA THR A 260 -14.26 -5.29 -22.88
C THR A 260 -15.64 -4.64 -22.96
N ASN A 261 -15.83 -3.48 -22.31
CA ASN A 261 -17.12 -2.81 -22.19
C ASN A 261 -18.25 -3.72 -21.68
N CYS A 262 -17.92 -4.65 -20.76
CA CYS A 262 -18.89 -5.59 -20.17
C CYS A 262 -20.09 -4.91 -19.49
N HIS A 263 -19.91 -3.72 -18.92
CA HIS A 263 -20.98 -2.93 -18.31
C HIS A 263 -20.72 -1.42 -18.44
N PRO A 264 -21.72 -0.59 -18.79
CA PRO A 264 -21.54 0.87 -18.94
C PRO A 264 -21.11 1.56 -17.64
N GLN A 265 -21.46 1.00 -16.48
CA GLN A 265 -21.18 1.58 -15.17
C GLN A 265 -19.93 0.99 -14.48
N LEU A 266 -19.11 0.22 -15.20
CA LEU A 266 -17.86 -0.32 -14.63
C LEU A 266 -16.94 0.82 -14.13
N ASN A 267 -16.80 1.90 -14.90
CA ASN A 267 -15.97 3.04 -14.53
C ASN A 267 -16.52 3.80 -13.31
N PHE A 268 -17.84 3.94 -13.23
CA PHE A 268 -18.51 4.47 -12.04
C PHE A 268 -18.15 3.63 -10.80
N MET A 269 -18.32 2.31 -10.88
CA MET A 269 -17.98 1.42 -9.76
C MET A 269 -16.49 1.50 -9.39
N LEU A 270 -15.58 1.39 -10.35
CA LEU A 270 -14.14 1.46 -10.10
C LEU A 270 -13.72 2.80 -9.48
N CYS A 271 -14.25 3.90 -10.00
CA CYS A 271 -13.98 5.23 -9.47
C CYS A 271 -14.52 5.38 -8.06
N GLY A 272 -15.80 5.09 -7.80
CA GLY A 272 -16.42 5.27 -6.49
C GLY A 272 -15.87 4.34 -5.40
N VAL A 273 -15.33 3.18 -5.76
CA VAL A 273 -14.67 2.30 -4.78
C VAL A 273 -13.28 2.80 -4.40
N HIS A 274 -12.49 3.20 -5.38
CA HIS A 274 -11.09 3.59 -5.15
C HIS A 274 -10.93 5.09 -4.85
N SER A 275 -11.91 5.91 -5.21
CA SER A 275 -12.03 7.34 -4.90
C SER A 275 -13.48 7.62 -4.46
N PRO A 276 -13.82 7.26 -3.21
CA PRO A 276 -15.18 7.42 -2.69
C PRO A 276 -15.69 8.84 -2.89
N TYR A 277 -16.94 8.95 -3.32
CA TYR A 277 -17.50 10.19 -3.82
C TYR A 277 -17.71 11.19 -2.69
N CYS A 278 -17.28 12.43 -2.91
CA CYS A 278 -17.62 13.53 -2.03
C CYS A 278 -19.00 14.07 -2.43
N ILE A 279 -19.97 13.98 -1.53
CA ILE A 279 -21.35 14.47 -1.74
C ILE A 279 -21.66 15.71 -0.93
N HIS A 280 -21.11 15.83 0.28
CA HIS A 280 -21.30 16.98 1.16
C HIS A 280 -19.95 17.36 1.80
N SER A 281 -19.80 18.61 2.20
CA SER A 281 -18.62 19.04 2.95
C SER A 281 -18.56 18.42 4.36
N ASP A 282 -19.72 18.09 4.93
CA ASP A 282 -19.86 17.56 6.30
C ASP A 282 -19.95 16.03 6.37
N GLU A 283 -20.37 15.38 5.27
CA GLU A 283 -20.40 13.92 5.14
C GLU A 283 -19.21 13.50 4.26
N PRO A 284 -18.16 12.92 4.85
CA PRO A 284 -16.84 12.93 4.24
C PRO A 284 -16.82 12.17 2.92
N PHE A 285 -17.60 11.10 2.76
CA PHE A 285 -17.68 10.37 1.50
C PHE A 285 -18.86 9.40 1.47
N THR A 286 -19.20 8.96 0.27
CA THR A 286 -20.15 7.88 0.01
C THR A 286 -19.63 6.91 -1.05
N PHE A 287 -20.24 5.74 -1.16
CA PHE A 287 -19.88 4.69 -2.10
C PHE A 287 -20.99 4.45 -3.12
N PRO A 288 -20.67 3.79 -4.26
CA PRO A 288 -21.69 3.19 -5.10
C PRO A 288 -22.60 2.25 -4.29
N CYS A 289 -23.90 2.29 -4.56
CA CYS A 289 -24.85 1.38 -3.92
C CYS A 289 -24.58 -0.10 -4.28
N ARG A 290 -25.06 -1.00 -3.45
CA ARG A 290 -24.91 -2.46 -3.63
C ARG A 290 -25.53 -2.95 -4.93
N GLU A 291 -26.65 -2.37 -5.34
CA GLU A 291 -27.43 -2.75 -6.51
C GLU A 291 -26.60 -2.58 -7.78
N ILE A 292 -26.03 -1.38 -7.99
CA ILE A 292 -25.15 -1.13 -9.15
C ILE A 292 -23.87 -1.96 -9.11
N CYS A 293 -23.35 -2.28 -7.92
CA CYS A 293 -22.24 -3.22 -7.79
C CYS A 293 -22.61 -4.62 -8.30
N GLN A 294 -23.79 -5.12 -7.94
CA GLN A 294 -24.25 -6.45 -8.34
C GLN A 294 -24.43 -6.52 -9.86
N GLU A 295 -25.06 -5.51 -10.47
CA GLU A 295 -25.20 -5.40 -11.93
C GLU A 295 -23.83 -5.44 -12.64
N VAL A 296 -22.87 -4.64 -12.18
CA VAL A 296 -21.51 -4.60 -12.74
C VAL A 296 -20.81 -5.95 -12.57
N ARG A 297 -20.89 -6.56 -11.38
CA ARG A 297 -20.27 -7.88 -11.13
C ARG A 297 -20.86 -8.93 -12.05
N ASP A 298 -22.18 -9.03 -12.12
CA ASP A 298 -22.87 -10.09 -12.87
C ASP A 298 -22.57 -9.99 -14.37
N ALA A 299 -22.41 -8.77 -14.90
CA ALA A 299 -22.01 -8.54 -16.28
C ALA A 299 -20.50 -8.76 -16.54
N CYS A 300 -19.62 -8.38 -15.61
CA CYS A 300 -18.17 -8.31 -15.85
C CYS A 300 -17.35 -9.46 -15.25
N GLU A 301 -17.89 -10.27 -14.34
CA GLU A 301 -17.11 -11.28 -13.61
C GLU A 301 -16.53 -12.36 -14.53
N ALA A 302 -17.29 -12.81 -15.52
CA ALA A 302 -16.83 -13.82 -16.48
C ALA A 302 -15.63 -13.32 -17.31
N ASP A 303 -15.70 -12.07 -17.77
CA ASP A 303 -14.60 -11.38 -18.47
C ASP A 303 -13.39 -11.22 -17.57
N TYR A 304 -13.61 -10.79 -16.32
CA TYR A 304 -12.54 -10.64 -15.33
C TYR A 304 -11.82 -11.97 -15.09
N ARG A 305 -12.55 -13.07 -14.88
CA ARG A 305 -11.97 -14.41 -14.69
C ARG A 305 -11.15 -14.83 -15.91
N ARG A 306 -11.68 -14.64 -17.12
CA ARG A 306 -10.99 -14.96 -18.37
C ARG A 306 -9.67 -14.18 -18.53
N LEU A 307 -9.68 -12.89 -18.21
CA LEU A 307 -8.51 -12.01 -18.34
C LEU A 307 -7.47 -12.22 -17.23
N ASN A 308 -7.90 -12.64 -16.04
CA ASN A 308 -7.06 -12.70 -14.84
C ASN A 308 -6.83 -14.14 -14.36
N HIS A 309 -6.59 -15.08 -15.27
CA HIS A 309 -6.19 -16.46 -14.94
C HIS A 309 -7.15 -17.17 -13.97
N ASN A 310 -8.45 -16.98 -14.16
CA ASN A 310 -9.53 -17.51 -13.32
C ASN A 310 -9.47 -17.08 -11.85
N LEU A 311 -8.81 -15.96 -11.53
CA LEU A 311 -8.93 -15.34 -10.21
C LEU A 311 -10.39 -14.93 -9.95
N PRO A 312 -10.89 -15.08 -8.70
CA PRO A 312 -12.24 -14.65 -8.34
C PRO A 312 -12.35 -13.13 -8.36
N TRP A 313 -13.60 -12.65 -8.36
CA TRP A 313 -13.91 -11.23 -8.34
C TRP A 313 -13.20 -10.51 -7.17
N PRO A 314 -12.57 -9.35 -7.39
CA PRO A 314 -11.71 -8.72 -6.38
C PRO A 314 -12.42 -8.47 -5.06
N HIS A 315 -11.74 -8.75 -3.94
CA HIS A 315 -12.26 -8.49 -2.59
C HIS A 315 -12.71 -7.02 -2.39
N LYS A 316 -11.99 -6.07 -2.99
CA LYS A 316 -12.36 -4.65 -2.96
C LYS A 316 -13.65 -4.35 -3.70
N LEU A 317 -14.17 -5.21 -4.58
CA LEU A 317 -15.39 -5.01 -5.36
C LEU A 317 -16.51 -5.99 -4.95
N GLN A 318 -16.40 -6.64 -3.79
CA GLN A 318 -17.44 -7.54 -3.30
C GLN A 318 -18.63 -6.74 -2.76
N CYS A 319 -19.80 -6.94 -3.35
CA CYS A 319 -20.94 -6.04 -3.18
C CYS A 319 -21.55 -6.01 -1.77
N HIS A 320 -21.37 -7.05 -0.96
CA HIS A 320 -21.83 -7.06 0.43
C HIS A 320 -21.15 -5.98 1.29
N ARG A 321 -20.02 -5.43 0.83
CA ARG A 321 -19.27 -4.38 1.53
C ARG A 321 -19.94 -3.01 1.41
N TYR A 322 -20.83 -2.84 0.45
CA TYR A 322 -21.49 -1.56 0.18
C TYR A 322 -22.90 -1.50 0.77
N PRO A 323 -23.33 -0.29 1.21
CA PRO A 323 -24.72 -0.03 1.58
C PRO A 323 -25.68 -0.30 0.42
N ALA A 324 -26.89 -0.73 0.76
CA ALA A 324 -28.01 -0.81 -0.18
C ALA A 324 -28.67 0.57 -0.29
N SER A 325 -29.42 0.82 -1.37
CA SER A 325 -30.09 2.12 -1.56
C SER A 325 -31.15 2.44 -0.51
N ASP A 326 -31.68 1.42 0.18
CA ASP A 326 -32.65 1.54 1.26
C ASP A 326 -32.03 1.49 2.67
N ASP A 327 -30.69 1.48 2.78
CA ASP A 327 -29.97 1.48 4.05
C ASP A 327 -30.21 2.82 4.78
N THR A 328 -30.81 2.76 5.97
CA THR A 328 -31.16 3.93 6.77
C THR A 328 -29.99 4.53 7.54
N GLN A 329 -28.86 3.83 7.63
CA GLN A 329 -27.68 4.25 8.39
C GLN A 329 -26.55 4.76 7.52
N ARG A 330 -26.44 4.29 6.27
CA ARG A 330 -25.34 4.63 5.37
C ARG A 330 -25.87 5.00 4.00
N SER A 331 -25.65 6.25 3.61
CA SER A 331 -25.96 6.75 2.27
C SER A 331 -25.08 6.09 1.20
N CYS A 332 -25.59 6.05 -0.02
CA CYS A 332 -24.90 5.55 -1.22
C CYS A 332 -25.37 6.32 -2.44
N VAL A 333 -24.67 6.18 -3.57
CA VAL A 333 -25.04 6.85 -4.82
C VAL A 333 -25.18 5.88 -5.99
N MET A 334 -26.13 6.18 -6.85
CA MET A 334 -26.37 5.58 -8.16
C MET A 334 -25.86 6.50 -9.27
N PRO A 335 -25.57 5.98 -10.48
CA PRO A 335 -25.07 6.79 -11.60
C PRO A 335 -25.99 7.94 -12.03
N THR A 336 -27.29 7.82 -11.78
CA THR A 336 -28.33 8.78 -12.15
C THR A 336 -28.60 9.85 -11.09
N ASP A 337 -27.95 9.74 -9.93
CA ASP A 337 -28.23 10.65 -8.81
C ASP A 337 -27.67 12.06 -9.08
N PRO A 338 -28.33 13.09 -8.54
CA PRO A 338 -27.87 14.47 -8.71
C PRO A 338 -26.53 14.69 -8.00
N VAL A 339 -25.63 15.44 -8.66
CA VAL A 339 -24.34 15.82 -8.06
C VAL A 339 -24.56 16.99 -7.11
N THR A 340 -24.27 16.78 -5.84
CA THR A 340 -24.47 17.77 -4.77
C THR A 340 -23.21 18.60 -4.46
N TYR A 341 -22.02 18.07 -4.74
CA TYR A 341 -20.74 18.75 -4.49
C TYR A 341 -20.03 19.14 -5.78
N THR A 342 -19.69 20.42 -5.91
CA THR A 342 -19.02 20.99 -7.10
C THR A 342 -17.66 21.65 -6.80
N GLY A 343 -17.16 21.54 -5.56
CA GLY A 343 -15.81 22.00 -5.20
C GLY A 343 -15.68 23.49 -4.84
N ASN A 344 -16.78 24.17 -4.50
CA ASN A 344 -16.81 25.57 -4.06
C ASN A 344 -16.66 25.72 -2.54
#